data_AF-A0A8H7TKU3-F1
#
_entry.id   AF-A0A8H7TKU3-F1
#
_cell.length_a   1.000
_cell.length_b   1.000
_cell.length_c   1.000
_cell.angle_alpha   90.00
_cell.angle_beta   90.00
_cell.angle_gamma   90.00
#
_symmetry.space_group_name_H-M   'P 1'
#
loop_
_entity.id
_entity.type
_entity.pdbx_description
1 polymer ?
#
loop_
_entity_poly.entity_id
_entity_poly.type
_entity_poly.pdbx_seq_one_letter_code
_entity_poly.pdbx_strand_id
1 'polypeptide(L)'
;MAAECTWESAFRDSLWFTRGWTLQELLAPRSVEFFSYDGGRLGDKGTLNQQIQEITAISISALEGAPLSQFSVEERLSWAETRQTTRGEDMTYSLLGIFDVQLPLIYGEGKEHAIKRLKAEIQNLLTEAEQTSLDPETRRCIQGLRITDPREDKKRIEDTKGGLLRDSTGGSSNIPVSSNGAMIQTDGYFRSRVIP
;
A
#
# COMPACT_ATOMS: atom_id res chain seq x y z
N MET A 1 -32.45 19.56 25.62
CA MET A 1 -31.10 19.40 26.18
C MET A 1 -30.17 19.25 25.00
N ALA A 2 -29.34 20.25 24.70
CA ALA A 2 -28.31 20.12 23.68
C ALA A 2 -27.32 19.07 24.19
N ALA A 3 -27.10 17.99 23.43
CA ALA A 3 -25.99 17.11 23.71
C ALA A 3 -24.73 17.98 23.69
N GLU A 4 -24.00 18.04 24.80
CA GLU A 4 -22.66 18.62 24.80
C GLU A 4 -21.83 17.81 23.81
N CYS A 5 -21.62 18.37 22.62
CA CYS A 5 -20.75 17.77 21.62
C CYS A 5 -19.33 17.89 22.17
N THR A 6 -18.82 16.81 22.76
CA THR A 6 -17.43 16.75 23.19
C THR A 6 -16.54 16.82 21.95
N TRP A 7 -15.34 17.37 22.12
CA TRP A 7 -14.35 17.38 21.04
C TRP A 7 -14.10 15.97 20.48
N GLU A 8 -14.25 14.93 21.31
CA GLU A 8 -14.07 13.54 20.90
C GLU A 8 -15.17 13.07 19.94
N SER A 9 -16.43 13.44 20.17
CA SER A 9 -17.51 13.15 19.21
C SER A 9 -17.25 13.85 17.88
N ALA A 10 -16.90 15.13 17.91
CA ALA A 10 -16.59 15.90 16.70
C ALA A 10 -15.38 15.34 15.94
N PHE A 11 -14.38 14.82 16.67
CA PHE A 11 -13.22 14.15 16.09
C PHE A 11 -13.61 12.84 15.40
N ARG A 12 -14.42 12.00 16.06
CA ARG A 12 -14.91 10.73 15.51
C ARG A 12 -15.79 10.93 14.27
N ASP A 13 -16.59 11.98 14.26
CA ASP A 13 -17.49 12.33 13.16
C ASP A 13 -16.82 13.18 12.06
N SER A 14 -15.52 13.46 12.17
CA SER A 14 -14.79 14.30 11.21
C SER A 14 -14.74 13.68 9.82
N LEU A 15 -15.00 14.51 8.81
CA LEU A 15 -14.88 14.13 7.40
C LEU A 15 -13.42 13.87 6.99
N TRP A 16 -12.45 14.31 7.78
CA TRP A 16 -11.05 14.01 7.54
C TRP A 16 -10.81 12.49 7.48
N PHE A 17 -11.44 11.70 8.36
CA PHE A 17 -11.29 10.24 8.34
C PHE A 17 -12.03 9.55 7.19
N THR A 18 -12.98 10.24 6.56
CA THR A 18 -13.76 9.69 5.44
C THR A 18 -13.21 10.09 4.08
N ARG A 19 -12.19 10.94 3.98
CA ARG A 19 -11.58 11.30 2.68
C ARG A 19 -10.62 10.22 2.21
N GLY A 20 -10.59 9.92 0.91
CA GLY A 20 -9.66 8.92 0.35
C GLY A 20 -8.19 9.26 0.62
N TRP A 21 -7.75 10.48 0.29
CA TRP A 21 -6.33 10.87 0.32
C TRP A 21 -5.72 10.98 1.72
N THR A 22 -6.55 11.24 2.73
CA THR A 22 -6.09 11.35 4.12
C THR A 22 -5.56 10.02 4.68
N LEU A 23 -5.80 8.90 3.97
CA LEU A 23 -5.19 7.62 4.30
C LEU A 23 -3.66 7.70 4.24
N GLN A 24 -3.14 8.25 3.13
CA GLN A 24 -1.70 8.42 2.97
C GLN A 24 -1.18 9.52 3.90
N GLU A 25 -1.95 10.60 4.10
CA GLU A 25 -1.57 11.67 5.03
C GLU A 25 -1.50 11.20 6.48
N LEU A 26 -2.22 10.14 6.85
CA LEU A 26 -2.16 9.54 8.17
C LEU A 26 -0.98 8.57 8.33
N LEU A 27 -0.75 7.73 7.32
CA LEU A 27 0.21 6.62 7.36
C LEU A 27 1.64 7.01 6.97
N ALA A 28 1.81 7.90 5.99
CA ALA A 28 3.13 8.26 5.48
C ALA A 28 4.01 9.05 6.47
N PRO A 29 3.50 10.05 7.22
CA PRO A 29 4.35 10.82 8.13
C PRO A 29 4.58 10.12 9.46
N ARG A 30 5.67 10.49 10.14
CA ARG A 30 5.96 10.03 11.51
C ARG A 30 4.94 10.53 12.52
N SER A 31 4.48 11.78 12.37
CA SER A 31 3.51 12.38 13.27
C SER A 31 2.47 13.20 12.51
N VAL A 32 1.24 13.14 12.99
CA VAL A 32 0.12 14.00 12.56
C VAL A 32 -0.45 14.61 13.81
N GLU A 33 -0.48 15.94 13.88
CA GLU A 33 -1.11 16.66 14.98
C GLU A 33 -2.53 17.03 14.64
N PHE A 34 -3.40 16.92 15.63
CA PHE A 34 -4.83 17.13 15.53
C PHE A 34 -5.27 18.33 16.38
N PHE A 35 -6.03 19.26 15.79
CA PHE A 35 -6.52 20.48 16.41
C PHE A 35 -8.03 20.67 16.25
N SER A 36 -8.69 21.16 17.29
CA SER A 36 -10.08 21.57 17.24
C SER A 36 -10.28 22.75 16.28
N TYR A 37 -11.54 23.02 15.92
CA TYR A 37 -11.89 24.14 15.05
C TYR A 37 -11.38 25.50 15.58
N ASP A 38 -11.44 25.72 16.90
CA ASP A 38 -10.94 26.91 17.59
C ASP A 38 -9.41 26.94 17.75
N GLY A 39 -8.70 25.92 17.26
CA GLY A 39 -7.23 25.87 17.23
C GLY A 39 -6.60 25.26 18.48
N GLY A 40 -7.39 24.71 19.40
CA GLY A 40 -6.90 23.94 20.54
C GLY A 40 -6.28 22.61 20.09
N ARG A 41 -5.06 22.31 20.53
CA ARG A 41 -4.43 21.02 20.24
C ARG A 41 -5.18 19.90 20.96
N LEU A 42 -5.69 18.92 20.21
CA LEU A 42 -6.38 17.74 20.74
C LEU A 42 -5.38 16.62 21.07
N GLY A 43 -4.37 16.46 20.23
CA GLY A 43 -3.37 15.40 20.36
C GLY A 43 -2.60 15.20 19.07
N ASP A 44 -1.86 14.12 19.01
CA ASP A 44 -1.21 13.59 17.81
C ASP A 44 -1.60 12.13 17.55
N LYS A 45 -1.17 11.62 16.38
CA LYS A 45 -1.40 10.25 15.93
C LYS A 45 -1.02 9.19 16.97
N GLY A 46 0.04 9.42 17.75
CA GLY A 46 0.46 8.51 18.80
C GLY A 46 -0.49 8.55 20.00
N THR A 47 -0.80 9.75 20.48
CA THR A 47 -1.70 9.93 21.65
C THR A 47 -3.16 9.55 21.38
N LEU A 48 -3.59 9.60 20.11
CA LEU A 48 -4.96 9.32 19.68
C LEU A 48 -5.08 8.02 18.88
N ASN A 49 -4.08 7.13 18.95
CA ASN A 49 -4.00 5.93 18.13
C ASN A 49 -5.22 5.00 18.28
N GLN A 50 -5.75 4.87 19.50
CA GLN A 50 -6.91 4.04 19.79
C GLN A 50 -8.16 4.59 19.11
N GLN A 51 -8.42 5.90 19.24
CA GLN A 51 -9.56 6.54 18.56
C GLN A 51 -9.42 6.43 17.05
N ILE A 52 -8.22 6.64 16.51
CA ILE A 52 -7.95 6.54 15.07
C ILE A 52 -8.18 5.11 14.58
N GLN A 53 -7.71 4.10 15.31
CA GLN A 53 -7.93 2.69 14.98
C GLN A 53 -9.43 2.36 14.96
N GLU A 54 -10.18 2.81 15.95
CA GLU A 54 -11.63 2.58 16.03
C GLU A 54 -12.39 3.20 14.85
N ILE A 55 -11.94 4.38 14.36
CA ILE A 55 -12.58 5.07 13.23
C ILE A 55 -12.18 4.45 11.88
N THR A 56 -10.90 4.10 11.72
CA THR A 56 -10.31 3.78 10.41
C THR A 56 -10.02 2.30 10.18
N ALA A 57 -10.13 1.48 11.22
CA ALA A 57 -9.67 0.09 11.28
C ALA A 57 -8.16 -0.11 11.00
N ILE A 58 -7.38 0.97 10.91
CA ILE A 58 -5.93 0.91 10.75
C ILE A 58 -5.32 0.43 12.07
N SER A 59 -4.51 -0.63 12.01
CA SER A 59 -3.84 -1.17 13.19
C SER A 59 -2.91 -0.15 13.86
N ILE A 60 -2.80 -0.20 15.18
CA ILE A 60 -1.93 0.70 15.95
C ILE A 60 -0.47 0.60 15.46
N SER A 61 0.01 -0.60 15.14
CA SER A 61 1.35 -0.80 14.59
C SER A 61 1.56 -0.07 13.26
N ALA A 62 0.56 -0.05 12.37
CA ALA A 62 0.62 0.73 11.13
C ALA A 62 0.66 2.24 11.43
N LEU A 63 -0.12 2.72 12.39
CA LEU A 63 -0.10 4.12 12.83
C LEU A 63 1.26 4.52 13.42
N GLU A 64 1.93 3.60 14.13
CA GLU A 64 3.26 3.77 14.71
C GLU A 64 4.40 3.67 13.67
N GLY A 65 4.09 3.37 12.41
CA GLY A 65 5.05 3.36 11.31
C GLY A 65 5.70 2.00 11.04
N ALA A 66 5.06 0.89 11.45
CA ALA A 66 5.47 -0.43 11.00
C ALA A 66 5.48 -0.51 9.45
N PRO A 67 6.45 -1.21 8.83
CA PRO A 67 6.50 -1.37 7.39
C PRO A 67 5.19 -1.91 6.82
N LEU A 68 4.64 -1.26 5.79
CA LEU A 68 3.34 -1.65 5.21
C LEU A 68 3.33 -3.08 4.65
N SER A 69 4.49 -3.62 4.30
CA SER A 69 4.67 -5.01 3.87
C SER A 69 4.36 -6.05 4.95
N GLN A 70 4.26 -5.66 6.22
CA GLN A 70 3.87 -6.56 7.31
C GLN A 70 2.36 -6.84 7.34
N PHE A 71 1.56 -6.02 6.68
CA PHE A 71 0.10 -6.13 6.64
C PHE A 71 -0.35 -6.82 5.36
N SER A 72 -1.39 -7.63 5.46
CA SER A 72 -1.90 -8.36 4.30
C SER A 72 -2.45 -7.41 3.24
N VAL A 73 -2.62 -7.91 2.01
CA VAL A 73 -3.25 -7.13 0.95
C VAL A 73 -4.69 -6.77 1.34
N GLU A 74 -5.41 -7.70 1.95
CA GLU A 74 -6.78 -7.54 2.40
C GLU A 74 -6.90 -6.47 3.50
N GLU A 75 -5.99 -6.47 4.47
CA GLU A 75 -5.96 -5.46 5.53
C GLU A 75 -5.68 -4.07 4.96
N ARG A 76 -4.70 -3.94 4.07
CA ARG A 76 -4.39 -2.65 3.45
C ARG A 76 -5.52 -2.13 2.55
N LEU A 77 -6.24 -3.03 1.88
CA LEU A 77 -7.43 -2.68 1.11
C LEU A 77 -8.58 -2.22 2.02
N SER A 78 -8.75 -2.84 3.19
CA SER A 78 -9.86 -2.52 4.10
C SER A 78 -9.77 -1.09 4.66
N TRP A 79 -8.57 -0.54 4.80
CA TRP A 79 -8.34 0.85 5.27
C TRP A 79 -8.98 1.94 4.39
N ALA A 80 -9.41 1.58 3.18
CA ALA A 80 -10.10 2.46 2.23
C ALA A 80 -11.62 2.22 2.15
N GLU A 81 -12.17 1.18 2.80
CA GLU A 81 -13.58 0.79 2.64
C GLU A 81 -14.57 1.85 3.14
N THR A 82 -14.26 2.51 4.26
CA THR A 82 -15.12 3.54 4.87
C THR A 82 -14.91 4.93 4.26
N ARG A 83 -13.95 5.06 3.33
CA ARG A 83 -13.57 6.34 2.73
C ARG A 83 -14.44 6.66 1.51
N GLN A 84 -14.44 7.94 1.15
CA GLN A 84 -15.21 8.54 0.08
C GLN A 84 -14.30 9.41 -0.77
N THR A 85 -14.55 9.39 -2.08
CA THR A 85 -13.87 10.20 -3.08
C THR A 85 -14.88 10.76 -4.06
N THR A 86 -14.57 11.91 -4.66
CA THR A 86 -15.48 12.54 -5.64
C THR A 86 -15.58 11.70 -6.90
N ARG A 87 -14.47 11.11 -7.37
CA ARG A 87 -14.45 10.17 -8.49
C ARG A 87 -14.21 8.76 -7.96
N GLY A 88 -14.84 7.78 -8.58
CA GLY A 88 -14.73 6.39 -8.14
C GLY A 88 -13.30 5.84 -8.26
N GLU A 89 -12.58 6.25 -9.30
CA GLU A 89 -11.18 5.89 -9.54
C GLU A 89 -10.22 6.49 -8.50
N ASP A 90 -10.51 7.65 -7.92
CA ASP A 90 -9.67 8.29 -6.91
C ASP A 90 -9.51 7.43 -5.65
N MET A 91 -10.50 6.58 -5.34
CA MET A 91 -10.40 5.61 -4.24
C MET A 91 -9.27 4.60 -4.48
N THR A 92 -9.11 4.18 -5.73
CA THR A 92 -8.00 3.30 -6.12
C THR A 92 -6.69 4.06 -6.04
N TYR A 93 -6.69 5.30 -6.53
CA TYR A 93 -5.48 6.09 -6.58
C TYR A 93 -4.97 6.49 -5.18
N SER A 94 -5.86 6.64 -4.20
CA SER A 94 -5.45 6.84 -2.81
C SER A 94 -4.72 5.64 -2.18
N LEU A 95 -4.80 4.46 -2.79
CA LEU A 95 -4.12 3.25 -2.32
C LEU A 95 -2.74 3.04 -2.94
N LEU A 96 -2.36 3.78 -3.99
CA LEU A 96 -1.10 3.55 -4.71
C LEU A 96 0.12 3.60 -3.79
N GLY A 97 0.21 4.63 -2.93
CA GLY A 97 1.30 4.77 -1.96
C GLY A 97 1.28 3.71 -0.84
N ILE A 98 0.13 3.07 -0.59
CA ILE A 98 -0.01 2.01 0.41
C ILE A 98 0.54 0.67 -0.10
N PHE A 99 0.48 0.48 -1.43
CA PHE A 99 0.99 -0.71 -2.10
C PHE A 99 2.35 -0.51 -2.78
N ASP A 100 2.92 0.69 -2.71
CA ASP A 100 4.12 1.07 -3.45
C ASP A 100 3.99 0.80 -4.96
N VAL A 101 2.80 1.07 -5.50
CA VAL A 101 2.43 0.80 -6.89
C VAL A 101 2.45 2.09 -7.70
N GLN A 102 3.04 2.04 -8.89
CA GLN A 102 3.01 3.14 -9.85
C GLN A 102 2.03 2.83 -10.97
N LEU A 103 0.93 3.59 -11.03
CA LEU A 103 -0.09 3.46 -12.07
C LEU A 103 -0.41 4.81 -12.72
N PRO A 104 -0.56 4.88 -14.06
CA PRO A 104 -1.05 6.09 -14.72
C PRO A 104 -2.44 6.48 -14.23
N LEU A 105 -2.66 7.75 -13.89
CA LEU A 105 -3.98 8.28 -13.53
C LEU A 105 -4.82 8.45 -14.81
N ILE A 106 -5.84 7.61 -14.98
CA ILE A 106 -6.76 7.63 -16.13
C ILE A 106 -8.15 8.04 -15.64
N TYR A 107 -8.38 9.35 -15.62
CA TYR A 107 -9.69 9.88 -15.24
C TYR A 107 -10.78 9.49 -16.25
N GLY A 108 -11.90 9.02 -15.72
CA GLY A 108 -12.99 8.47 -16.52
C GLY A 108 -12.87 6.97 -16.83
N GLU A 109 -11.83 6.27 -16.35
CA GLU A 109 -11.76 4.81 -16.47
C GLU A 109 -12.77 4.07 -15.58
N GLY A 110 -13.26 4.75 -14.54
CA GLY A 110 -14.19 4.22 -13.56
C GLY A 110 -13.52 3.37 -12.48
N LYS A 111 -14.18 3.27 -11.32
CA LYS A 111 -13.67 2.59 -10.13
C LYS A 111 -13.25 1.15 -10.40
N GLU A 112 -14.07 0.39 -11.12
CA GLU A 112 -13.84 -1.05 -11.35
C GLU A 112 -12.57 -1.30 -12.18
N HIS A 113 -12.36 -0.49 -13.23
CA HIS A 113 -11.18 -0.62 -14.08
C HIS A 113 -9.90 -0.21 -13.35
N ALA A 114 -9.96 0.88 -12.58
CA ALA A 114 -8.86 1.33 -11.73
C ALA A 114 -8.47 0.24 -10.71
N ILE A 115 -9.44 -0.32 -9.97
CA ILE A 115 -9.20 -1.40 -8.99
C ILE A 115 -8.60 -2.63 -9.67
N LYS A 116 -9.09 -3.00 -10.86
CA LYS A 116 -8.56 -4.14 -11.61
C LYS A 116 -7.08 -3.96 -11.95
N ARG A 117 -6.69 -2.78 -12.41
CA ARG A 117 -5.28 -2.43 -12.67
C ARG A 117 -4.43 -2.49 -11.41
N LEU A 118 -4.92 -1.93 -10.30
CA LEU A 118 -4.23 -1.99 -9.01
C LEU A 118 -3.98 -3.43 -8.56
N LYS A 119 -5.01 -4.28 -8.59
CA LYS A 119 -4.88 -5.70 -8.20
C LYS A 119 -3.92 -6.46 -9.09
N ALA A 120 -3.92 -6.21 -10.39
CA ALA A 120 -2.98 -6.83 -11.32
C ALA A 120 -1.53 -6.46 -10.96
N GLU A 121 -1.29 -5.19 -10.65
CA GLU A 121 0.06 -4.72 -10.30
C GLU A 121 0.54 -5.24 -8.95
N ILE A 122 -0.34 -5.30 -7.95
CA ILE A 122 -0.04 -5.94 -6.66
C ILE A 122 0.36 -7.41 -6.88
N GLN A 123 -0.38 -8.14 -7.71
CA GLN A 123 -0.07 -9.54 -8.00
C GLN A 123 1.29 -9.69 -8.71
N ASN A 124 1.62 -8.78 -9.63
CA ASN A 124 2.92 -8.78 -10.31
C ASN A 124 4.05 -8.60 -9.30
N LEU A 125 3.96 -7.61 -8.40
CA LEU A 125 4.97 -7.35 -7.37
C LEU A 125 5.16 -8.54 -6.41
N LEU A 126 4.07 -9.18 -6.00
CA LEU A 126 4.15 -10.39 -5.15
C LEU A 126 4.86 -11.54 -5.88
N THR A 127 4.55 -11.74 -7.15
CA THR A 127 5.17 -12.78 -7.99
C THR A 127 6.67 -12.51 -8.21
N GLU A 128 7.05 -11.24 -8.38
CA GLU A 128 8.46 -10.83 -8.51
C GLU A 128 9.24 -11.02 -7.20
N ALA A 129 8.61 -10.74 -6.06
CA ALA A 129 9.21 -10.95 -4.74
C ALA A 129 9.46 -12.46 -4.47
N GLU A 130 8.52 -13.34 -4.83
CA GLU A 130 8.69 -14.79 -4.76
C GLU A 130 9.86 -15.26 -5.61
N GLN A 131 9.97 -14.77 -6.86
CA GLN A 131 11.05 -15.12 -7.78
C GLN A 131 12.44 -14.62 -7.33
N THR A 132 12.48 -13.57 -6.51
CA THR A 132 13.72 -13.02 -5.94
C THR A 132 14.14 -13.75 -4.66
N SER A 133 13.17 -14.31 -3.93
CA SER A 133 13.41 -15.11 -2.71
C SER A 133 14.00 -16.50 -3.00
N LEU A 134 13.84 -17.00 -4.22
CA LEU A 134 14.50 -18.21 -4.70
C LEU A 134 15.98 -17.93 -4.89
N ASP A 135 16.85 -18.77 -4.33
CA ASP A 135 18.27 -18.63 -4.59
C ASP A 135 18.55 -18.76 -6.10
N PRO A 136 19.58 -18.07 -6.64
CA PRO A 136 19.88 -18.06 -8.06
C PRO A 136 20.14 -19.44 -8.66
N GLU A 137 20.48 -20.43 -7.83
CA GLU A 137 20.68 -21.83 -8.21
C GLU A 137 19.34 -22.56 -8.27
N THR A 138 18.47 -22.43 -7.26
CA THR A 138 17.09 -22.97 -7.28
C THR A 138 16.28 -22.40 -8.43
N ARG A 139 16.38 -21.10 -8.72
CA ARG A 139 15.72 -20.51 -9.91
C ARG A 139 16.22 -21.15 -11.21
N ARG A 140 17.52 -21.44 -11.31
CA ARG A 140 18.13 -22.17 -12.43
C ARG A 140 17.64 -23.61 -12.50
N CYS A 141 17.55 -24.28 -11.35
CA CYS A 141 17.06 -25.64 -11.24
C CYS A 141 15.58 -25.72 -11.68
N ILE A 142 14.73 -24.79 -11.25
CA ILE A 142 13.32 -24.74 -11.63
C ILE A 142 13.14 -24.38 -13.11
N GLN A 143 13.95 -23.47 -13.67
CA GLN A 143 13.95 -23.21 -15.12
C GLN A 143 14.37 -24.43 -15.95
N GLY A 144 15.17 -25.33 -15.36
CA GLY A 144 15.53 -26.62 -15.94
C GLY A 144 14.46 -27.70 -15.76
N LEU A 145 13.51 -27.54 -14.84
CA LEU A 145 12.39 -28.44 -14.64
C LEU A 145 11.35 -28.18 -15.73
N ARG A 146 11.46 -28.91 -16.83
CA ARG A 146 10.32 -29.11 -17.73
C ARG A 146 9.31 -30.00 -17.04
N ILE A 147 8.05 -29.58 -16.97
CA ILE A 147 6.93 -30.51 -16.74
C ILE A 147 6.75 -31.28 -18.04
N THR A 148 7.59 -32.28 -18.23
CA THR A 148 7.48 -33.25 -19.31
C THR A 148 6.83 -34.50 -18.76
N ASP A 149 5.92 -35.10 -19.53
CA ASP A 149 5.50 -36.48 -19.28
C ASP A 149 6.78 -37.35 -19.25
N PRO A 150 7.03 -38.12 -18.18
CA PRO A 150 8.23 -38.97 -18.06
C PRO A 150 8.51 -39.86 -19.29
N ARG A 151 7.49 -40.14 -20.11
CA ARG A 151 7.60 -40.90 -21.36
C ARG A 151 8.28 -40.13 -22.49
N GLU A 152 8.11 -38.81 -22.55
CA GLU A 152 8.72 -37.93 -23.55
C GLU A 152 10.20 -37.63 -23.21
N ASP A 153 10.56 -37.69 -21.93
CA ASP A 153 11.93 -37.47 -21.47
C ASP A 153 12.90 -38.58 -21.86
N LYS A 154 12.43 -39.84 -21.82
CA LYS A 154 13.24 -40.99 -22.25
C LYS A 154 13.63 -40.86 -23.73
N LYS A 155 12.67 -40.50 -24.59
CA LYS A 155 12.87 -40.33 -26.03
C LYS A 155 13.90 -39.23 -26.33
N ARG A 156 13.78 -38.12 -25.61
CA ARG A 156 14.66 -36.94 -25.78
C ARG A 156 16.08 -37.14 -25.26
N ILE A 157 16.27 -37.90 -24.17
CA ILE A 157 17.59 -38.26 -23.63
C ILE A 157 18.33 -39.22 -24.58
N GLU A 158 17.60 -40.12 -25.25
CA GLU A 158 18.18 -41.00 -26.27
C GLU A 158 18.64 -40.21 -27.52
N ASP A 159 17.91 -39.14 -27.88
CA ASP A 159 18.17 -38.34 -29.09
C ASP A 159 19.25 -37.25 -28.93
N THR A 160 19.51 -36.77 -27.70
CA THR A 160 20.44 -35.65 -27.47
C THR A 160 21.64 -36.09 -26.63
N LYS A 161 22.69 -36.61 -27.28
CA LYS A 161 24.00 -36.83 -26.64
C LYS A 161 24.55 -35.48 -26.17
N GLY A 162 24.62 -35.30 -24.84
CA GLY A 162 24.75 -34.02 -24.16
C GLY A 162 25.94 -33.14 -24.58
N GLY A 163 25.67 -31.83 -24.67
CA GLY A 163 26.67 -30.77 -24.82
C GLY A 163 26.54 -29.77 -23.67
N LEU A 164 27.66 -29.54 -22.96
CA LEU A 164 27.84 -28.65 -21.82
C LEU A 164 28.63 -27.42 -22.29
N LEU A 165 28.20 -26.18 -21.97
CA LEU A 165 28.95 -24.89 -22.01
C LEU A 165 27.97 -23.76 -21.60
N ARG A 166 28.30 -22.56 -21.07
CA ARG A 166 29.35 -21.96 -20.23
C ARG A 166 28.92 -20.49 -19.98
N ASP A 167 29.06 -20.02 -18.74
CA ASP A 167 29.11 -18.66 -18.14
C ASP A 167 28.76 -17.39 -18.95
N SER A 168 28.06 -16.41 -18.30
CA SER A 168 28.46 -14.98 -18.21
C SER A 168 27.52 -14.11 -17.34
N THR A 169 28.12 -13.12 -16.69
CA THR A 169 27.69 -12.28 -15.54
C THR A 169 27.04 -10.94 -15.89
N GLY A 170 26.17 -10.41 -15.01
CA GLY A 170 25.77 -8.98 -14.88
C GLY A 170 25.41 -8.72 -13.40
N GLY A 171 25.38 -7.54 -12.78
CA GLY A 171 25.49 -6.11 -13.12
C GLY A 171 25.09 -5.35 -11.82
N SER A 172 25.62 -4.17 -11.54
CA SER A 172 25.50 -3.50 -10.22
C SER A 172 24.58 -2.27 -10.22
N SER A 173 23.56 -2.32 -9.34
CA SER A 173 23.06 -1.31 -8.37
C SER A 173 22.68 0.15 -8.73
N ASN A 174 21.43 0.48 -8.34
CA ASN A 174 20.97 1.55 -7.41
C ASN A 174 20.25 2.84 -7.89
N ILE A 175 19.21 3.14 -7.08
CA ILE A 175 18.21 4.22 -7.02
C ILE A 175 18.77 5.43 -6.22
N PRO A 176 18.15 6.62 -6.31
CA PRO A 176 17.74 7.26 -5.05
C PRO A 176 16.37 7.99 -5.08
N VAL A 177 15.88 8.21 -3.86
CA VAL A 177 14.60 8.79 -3.39
C VAL A 177 14.77 10.29 -3.08
N SER A 178 13.68 11.08 -3.05
CA SER A 178 13.63 12.33 -2.25
C SER A 178 12.21 12.72 -1.84
N SER A 179 12.06 13.05 -0.55
CA SER A 179 10.88 13.53 0.15
C SER A 179 10.71 15.06 0.07
N ASN A 180 9.48 15.55 0.25
CA ASN A 180 9.13 16.78 0.99
C ASN A 180 7.61 16.91 1.12
N GLY A 181 7.10 17.19 2.33
CA GLY A 181 5.68 17.41 2.58
C GLY A 181 5.41 18.63 3.47
N ALA A 182 4.32 19.33 3.16
CA ALA A 182 3.40 19.95 4.13
C ALA A 182 2.10 20.31 3.39
N MET A 183 0.97 19.72 3.80
CA MET A 183 -0.38 20.19 3.48
C MET A 183 -1.18 20.26 4.80
N ILE A 184 -1.86 21.40 5.00
CA ILE A 184 -2.81 21.61 6.09
C ILE A 184 -4.19 21.41 5.47
N GLN A 185 -4.93 20.39 5.89
CA GLN A 185 -6.29 20.17 5.43
C GLN A 185 -7.29 20.63 6.49
N THR A 186 -8.24 21.46 6.07
CA THR A 186 -9.37 21.91 6.89
C THR A 186 -10.64 21.26 6.36
N ASP A 187 -11.29 20.43 7.15
CA ASP A 187 -12.72 20.18 7.03
C ASP A 187 -13.42 21.04 8.10
N GLY A 188 -14.64 21.52 7.85
CA GLY A 188 -15.27 22.61 8.63
C GLY A 188 -15.45 22.41 10.15
N TYR A 189 -14.91 21.34 10.72
CA TYR A 189 -14.95 20.98 12.14
C TYR A 189 -13.57 20.78 12.78
N PHE A 190 -12.50 20.60 12.01
CA PHE A 190 -11.24 20.08 12.53
C PHE A 190 -10.04 20.42 11.62
N ARG A 191 -8.82 20.47 12.19
CA ARG A 191 -7.59 20.77 11.44
C ARG A 191 -6.49 19.75 11.77
N SER A 192 -5.83 19.23 10.74
CA SER A 192 -4.62 18.40 10.90
C SER A 192 -3.37 19.11 10.39
N ARG A 193 -2.23 18.80 11.02
CA ARG A 193 -0.91 19.19 10.55
C ARG A 193 -0.05 17.94 10.41
N VAL A 194 0.43 17.71 9.19
CA VAL A 194 1.39 16.65 8.89
C VAL A 194 2.79 17.12 9.25
N ILE A 195 3.51 16.36 10.07
CA ILE A 195 4.92 16.60 10.40
C ILE A 195 5.75 15.52 9.69
N PRO A 196 6.57 15.88 8.68
CA PRO A 196 7.38 14.93 7.93
C PRO A 196 8.45 14.22 8.78
#